data_AF-A0A370KA59-F1
#
_entry.id   AF-A0A370KA59-F1
#
_cell.length_a   1.000
_cell.length_b   1.000
_cell.length_c   1.000
_cell.angle_alpha   90.00
_cell.angle_beta   90.00
_cell.angle_gamma   90.00
#
_symmetry.space_group_name_H-M   'P 1'
#
loop_
_entity.id
_entity.type
_entity.pdbx_description
1 polymer ?
#
loop_
_entity_poly.entity_id
_entity_poly.type
_entity_poly.pdbx_seq_one_letter_code
_entity_poly.pdbx_strand_id
1 'polypeptide(L)'
;MNPAGARKAALSLAAMHSRDRRWMLSHLPHRQRRVLAMLVREVRRLSALDPNVLQTALSSVRADTPLVEVPPPDQLVRALNEVPAAWAARTLAAAAIDHVDVYLASCDPLRAMHVKRELERLPSLMPVALARALSRRLAETGGEPGEVP
;
A
#
# COMPACT_ATOMS: atom_id res chain seq x y z
N MET A 1 -31.25 1.43 6.01
CA MET A 1 -29.83 1.35 5.61
C MET A 1 -29.71 0.29 4.53
N ASN A 2 -29.06 0.60 3.41
CA ASN A 2 -28.83 -0.38 2.34
C ASN A 2 -27.72 -1.39 2.76
N PRO A 3 -27.70 -2.61 2.19
CA PRO A 3 -26.72 -3.64 2.58
C PRO A 3 -25.26 -3.21 2.35
N ALA A 4 -25.00 -2.49 1.26
CA ALA A 4 -23.66 -2.00 0.93
C ALA A 4 -23.14 -0.98 1.96
N GLY A 5 -23.98 -0.03 2.38
CA GLY A 5 -23.64 0.95 3.42
C GLY A 5 -23.42 0.29 4.78
N ALA A 6 -24.23 -0.74 5.12
CA ALA A 6 -24.05 -1.50 6.35
C ALA A 6 -22.68 -2.20 6.42
N ARG A 7 -22.24 -2.80 5.30
CA ARG A 7 -20.93 -3.48 5.22
C ARG A 7 -19.76 -2.50 5.32
N LYS A 8 -19.83 -1.35 4.63
CA LYS A 8 -18.80 -0.29 4.74
C LYS A 8 -18.71 0.29 6.15
N ALA A 9 -19.85 0.55 6.79
CA ALA A 9 -19.90 1.01 8.17
C ALA A 9 -19.32 -0.04 9.13
N ALA A 10 -19.61 -1.33 8.92
CA ALA A 10 -19.04 -2.40 9.73
C ALA A 10 -17.52 -2.54 9.57
N LEU A 11 -17.00 -2.41 8.34
CA LEU A 11 -15.55 -2.36 8.07
C LEU A 11 -14.88 -1.20 8.82
N SER A 12 -15.47 -0.01 8.74
CA SER A 12 -14.95 1.19 9.42
C SER A 12 -14.96 1.01 10.95
N LEU A 13 -16.07 0.52 11.52
CA LEU A 13 -16.19 0.25 12.96
C LEU A 13 -15.24 -0.87 13.43
N ALA A 14 -14.94 -1.85 12.58
CA ALA A 14 -13.99 -2.93 12.91
C ALA A 14 -12.55 -2.41 13.03
N ALA A 15 -12.17 -1.44 12.19
CA ALA A 15 -10.86 -0.79 12.21
C ALA A 15 -10.67 0.17 13.40
N MET A 16 -11.75 0.63 14.03
CA MET A 16 -11.69 1.54 15.18
C MET A 16 -11.25 0.85 16.48
N HIS A 17 -10.74 1.66 17.42
CA HIS A 17 -10.47 1.22 18.78
C HIS A 17 -11.74 0.70 19.49
N SER A 18 -11.56 -0.24 20.41
CA SER A 18 -12.68 -0.96 21.04
C SER A 18 -13.61 -0.07 21.88
N ARG A 19 -13.09 1.03 22.41
CA ARG A 19 -13.86 2.04 23.17
C ARG A 19 -14.76 2.84 22.24
N ASP A 20 -14.19 3.38 21.16
CA ASP A 20 -14.90 4.26 20.24
C ASP A 20 -15.98 3.50 19.46
N ARG A 21 -15.68 2.27 19.04
CA ARG A 21 -16.67 1.37 18.45
C ARG A 21 -17.86 1.13 19.39
N ARG A 22 -17.61 0.84 20.68
CA ARG A 22 -18.69 0.60 21.65
C ARG A 22 -19.54 1.85 21.85
N TRP A 23 -18.90 3.00 21.95
CA TRP A 23 -19.56 4.30 22.05
C TRP A 23 -20.41 4.59 20.80
N MET A 24 -19.88 4.42 19.59
CA MET A 24 -20.67 4.63 18.37
C MET A 24 -21.87 3.68 18.28
N LEU A 25 -21.68 2.39 18.58
CA LEU A 25 -22.75 1.41 18.55
C LEU A 25 -23.87 1.73 19.56
N SER A 26 -23.54 2.32 20.73
CA SER A 26 -24.54 2.68 21.75
C SER A 26 -25.44 3.85 21.35
N HIS A 27 -25.04 4.66 20.37
CA HIS A 27 -25.83 5.79 19.87
C HIS A 27 -26.73 5.41 18.68
N LEU A 28 -26.62 4.19 18.17
CA LEU A 28 -27.45 3.72 17.07
C LEU A 28 -28.78 3.12 17.54
N PRO A 29 -29.85 3.24 16.73
CA PRO A 29 -31.11 2.53 16.96
C PRO A 29 -30.90 1.02 17.10
N HIS A 30 -31.67 0.39 17.99
CA HIS A 30 -31.47 -1.02 18.38
C HIS A 30 -31.36 -1.99 17.19
N ARG A 31 -32.21 -1.82 16.16
CA ARG A 31 -32.18 -2.65 14.95
C ARG A 31 -30.86 -2.49 14.16
N GLN A 32 -30.37 -1.26 14.01
CA GLN A 32 -29.14 -0.98 13.28
C GLN A 32 -27.91 -1.45 14.06
N ARG A 33 -27.93 -1.25 15.38
CA ARG A 33 -26.89 -1.74 16.30
C ARG A 33 -26.70 -3.25 16.18
N ARG A 34 -27.78 -4.05 16.19
CA ARG A 34 -27.68 -5.52 16.07
C ARG A 34 -27.04 -5.93 14.75
N VAL A 35 -27.49 -5.35 13.64
CA VAL A 35 -26.96 -5.66 12.30
C VAL A 35 -25.48 -5.32 12.21
N LEU A 36 -25.08 -4.11 12.62
CA LEU A 36 -23.69 -3.69 12.56
C LEU A 36 -22.80 -4.47 13.52
N ALA A 37 -23.26 -4.78 14.73
CA ALA A 37 -22.49 -5.58 15.69
C ALA A 37 -22.21 -7.01 15.19
N MET A 38 -23.13 -7.61 14.44
CA MET A 38 -22.88 -8.90 13.78
C MET A 38 -21.83 -8.77 12.68
N LEU A 39 -22.01 -7.82 11.76
CA LEU A 39 -21.09 -7.59 10.64
C LEU A 39 -19.68 -7.24 11.12
N VAL A 40 -19.55 -6.42 12.17
CA VAL A 40 -18.24 -6.07 12.75
C VAL A 40 -17.53 -7.30 13.29
N ARG A 41 -18.25 -8.23 13.93
CA ARG A 41 -17.68 -9.47 14.46
C ARG A 41 -17.16 -10.36 13.33
N GLU A 42 -17.92 -10.45 12.25
CA GLU A 42 -17.55 -11.20 11.05
C GLU A 42 -16.31 -10.61 10.37
N VAL A 43 -16.28 -9.29 10.17
CA VAL A 43 -15.13 -8.57 9.62
C VAL A 43 -13.87 -8.79 10.47
N ARG A 44 -13.97 -8.68 11.80
CA ARG A 44 -12.82 -8.91 12.69
C ARG A 44 -12.29 -10.33 12.63
N ARG A 45 -13.17 -11.32 12.42
CA ARG A 45 -12.77 -12.71 12.23
C ARG A 45 -12.00 -12.88 10.93
N LEU A 46 -12.48 -12.28 9.84
CA LEU A 46 -11.82 -12.31 8.54
C LEU A 46 -10.47 -11.57 8.56
N SER A 47 -10.39 -10.40 9.18
CA SER A 47 -9.15 -9.63 9.23
C SER A 47 -8.09 -10.22 10.16
N ALA A 48 -8.50 -11.02 11.15
CA ALA A 48 -7.56 -11.82 11.94
C ALA A 48 -6.96 -12.98 11.14
N LEU A 49 -7.65 -13.44 10.09
CA LEU A 49 -7.16 -14.50 9.19
C LEU A 49 -6.30 -13.92 8.07
N ASP A 50 -6.70 -12.78 7.50
CA ASP A 50 -5.93 -12.09 6.47
C ASP A 50 -6.08 -10.55 6.60
N PRO A 51 -5.05 -9.85 7.09
CA PRO A 51 -5.06 -8.39 7.19
C PRO A 51 -5.13 -7.68 5.83
N ASN A 52 -4.71 -8.33 4.74
CA ASN A 52 -4.80 -7.77 3.39
C ASN A 52 -6.24 -7.68 2.91
N VAL A 53 -7.13 -8.59 3.32
CA VAL A 53 -8.57 -8.52 2.99
C VAL A 53 -9.20 -7.22 3.51
N LEU A 54 -8.85 -6.83 4.74
CA LEU A 54 -9.36 -5.59 5.32
C LEU A 54 -8.81 -4.36 4.57
N GLN A 55 -7.53 -4.39 4.21
CA GLN A 55 -6.88 -3.30 3.47
C GLN A 55 -7.43 -3.16 2.05
N THR A 56 -7.69 -4.27 1.35
CA THR A 56 -8.31 -4.30 0.02
C THR A 56 -9.75 -3.79 0.09
N ALA A 57 -10.53 -4.22 1.10
CA ALA A 57 -11.91 -3.77 1.28
C ALA A 57 -12.04 -2.29 1.68
N LEU A 58 -11.05 -1.74 2.39
CA LEU A 58 -11.00 -0.33 2.79
C LEU A 58 -10.36 0.57 1.73
N SER A 59 -9.59 0.01 0.81
CA SER A 59 -9.00 0.76 -0.30
C SER A 59 -10.06 1.09 -1.35
N SER A 60 -10.32 2.37 -1.58
CA SER A 60 -11.14 2.84 -2.71
C SER A 60 -10.44 2.71 -4.07
N VAL A 61 -9.16 2.34 -4.07
CA VAL A 61 -8.33 2.23 -5.26
C VAL A 61 -8.18 0.75 -5.63
N ARG A 62 -8.62 0.39 -6.84
CA ARG A 62 -8.44 -0.93 -7.43
C ARG A 62 -6.95 -1.28 -7.41
N ALA A 63 -6.63 -2.55 -7.09
CA ALA A 63 -5.26 -3.04 -7.02
C ALA A 63 -4.46 -2.88 -8.33
N ASP A 64 -5.15 -2.70 -9.46
CA ASP A 64 -4.55 -2.66 -10.80
C ASP A 64 -4.24 -1.26 -11.34
N THR A 65 -4.36 -0.20 -10.52
CA THR A 65 -4.01 1.15 -10.98
C THR A 65 -2.59 1.48 -10.54
N PRO A 66 -1.59 1.58 -11.45
CA PRO A 66 -0.31 2.17 -11.08
C PRO A 66 -0.60 3.57 -10.56
N LEU A 67 -0.27 3.81 -9.29
CA LEU A 67 -0.71 5.02 -8.59
C LEU A 67 0.00 6.29 -9.07
N VAL A 68 1.09 6.14 -9.83
CA VAL A 68 2.02 7.21 -10.20
C VAL A 68 2.72 6.85 -11.53
N GLU A 69 2.98 7.86 -12.34
CA GLU A 69 3.89 7.81 -13.49
C GLU A 69 5.34 7.59 -13.03
N VAL A 70 5.97 6.52 -13.52
CA VAL A 70 7.37 6.21 -13.18
C VAL A 70 8.28 7.24 -13.85
N PRO A 71 9.23 7.86 -13.11
CA PRO A 71 10.15 8.82 -13.72
C PRO A 71 11.02 8.15 -14.80
N PRO A 72 11.56 8.94 -15.74
CA PRO A 72 12.40 8.40 -16.81
C PRO A 72 13.61 7.62 -16.24
N PRO A 73 14.14 6.63 -16.98
CA PRO A 73 15.14 5.69 -16.46
C PRO A 73 16.35 6.35 -15.78
N ASP A 74 16.86 7.44 -16.32
CA ASP A 74 18.04 8.14 -15.77
C ASP A 74 17.76 8.75 -14.38
N GLN A 75 16.58 9.36 -14.22
CA GLN A 75 16.14 9.92 -12.94
C GLN A 75 15.83 8.81 -11.94
N LEU A 76 15.20 7.73 -12.39
CA LEU A 76 14.94 6.55 -11.58
C LEU A 76 16.26 5.94 -11.05
N VAL A 77 17.24 5.74 -11.92
CA VAL A 77 18.56 5.18 -11.55
C VAL A 77 19.26 6.09 -10.54
N ARG A 78 19.27 7.41 -10.77
CA ARG A 78 19.85 8.37 -9.83
C ARG A 78 19.18 8.30 -8.46
N ALA A 79 17.85 8.43 -8.40
CA ALA A 79 17.09 8.42 -7.15
C ALA A 79 17.25 7.09 -6.39
N LEU A 80 17.24 5.96 -7.10
CA LEU A 80 17.42 4.66 -6.49
C LEU A 80 18.86 4.44 -6.02
N ASN A 81 19.87 5.03 -6.64
CA ASN A 81 21.27 4.91 -6.21
C ASN A 81 21.57 5.61 -4.89
N GLU A 82 20.78 6.64 -4.53
CA GLU A 82 20.92 7.38 -3.27
C GLU A 82 20.38 6.63 -2.05
N VAL A 83 19.59 5.56 -2.25
CA VAL A 83 19.03 4.76 -1.17
C VAL A 83 19.76 3.42 -0.99
N PRO A 84 19.66 2.77 0.19
CA PRO A 84 20.19 1.42 0.38
C PRO A 84 19.57 0.41 -0.61
N ALA A 85 20.34 -0.60 -1.03
CA ALA A 85 19.91 -1.62 -2.00
C ALA A 85 18.58 -2.30 -1.61
N ALA A 86 18.37 -2.52 -0.31
CA ALA A 86 17.14 -3.10 0.22
C ALA A 86 15.90 -2.20 -0.01
N TRP A 87 16.07 -0.89 0.07
CA TRP A 87 14.99 0.06 -0.26
C TRP A 87 14.79 0.20 -1.76
N ALA A 88 15.88 0.19 -2.54
CA ALA A 88 15.77 0.20 -4.00
C ALA A 88 14.97 -1.01 -4.52
N ALA A 89 15.25 -2.21 -4.00
CA ALA A 89 14.50 -3.43 -4.34
C ALA A 89 13.00 -3.30 -4.01
N ARG A 90 12.65 -2.78 -2.82
CA ARG A 90 11.26 -2.56 -2.42
C ARG A 90 10.55 -1.53 -3.30
N THR A 91 11.23 -0.44 -3.65
CA THR A 91 10.68 0.61 -4.52
C THR A 91 10.45 0.09 -5.94
N LEU A 92 11.40 -0.66 -6.49
CA LEU A 92 11.25 -1.32 -7.80
C LEU A 92 10.07 -2.30 -7.78
N ALA A 93 9.99 -3.18 -6.79
CA ALA A 93 8.87 -4.12 -6.65
C ALA A 93 7.52 -3.42 -6.44
N ALA A 94 7.50 -2.22 -5.85
CA ALA A 94 6.29 -1.48 -5.54
C ALA A 94 5.74 -0.67 -6.71
N ALA A 95 6.64 -0.04 -7.46
CA ALA A 95 6.28 1.08 -8.32
C ALA A 95 6.83 0.95 -9.75
N ALA A 96 7.85 0.13 -9.98
CA ALA A 96 8.58 0.12 -11.24
C ALA A 96 9.14 -1.28 -11.58
N ILE A 97 8.31 -2.32 -11.42
CA ILE A 97 8.75 -3.72 -11.61
C ILE A 97 9.26 -3.96 -13.05
N ASP A 98 8.63 -3.32 -14.03
CA ASP A 98 9.03 -3.40 -15.44
C ASP A 98 10.38 -2.72 -15.73
N HIS A 99 10.89 -1.92 -14.79
CA HIS A 99 12.17 -1.20 -14.92
C HIS A 99 13.31 -1.88 -14.16
N VAL A 100 13.07 -3.04 -13.53
CA VAL A 100 14.11 -3.78 -12.78
C VAL A 100 15.31 -4.08 -13.67
N ASP A 101 15.10 -4.64 -14.85
CA ASP A 101 16.20 -5.04 -15.74
C ASP A 101 17.01 -3.83 -16.21
N VAL A 102 16.33 -2.72 -16.54
CA VAL A 102 16.98 -1.46 -16.94
C VAL A 102 17.82 -0.90 -15.79
N TYR A 103 17.30 -0.91 -14.57
CA TYR A 103 18.03 -0.44 -13.39
C TYR A 103 19.24 -1.33 -13.08
N LEU A 104 19.08 -2.66 -13.12
CA LEU A 104 20.17 -3.62 -12.85
C LEU A 104 21.28 -3.52 -13.90
N ALA A 105 20.94 -3.23 -15.16
CA ALA A 105 21.92 -3.00 -16.22
C ALA A 105 22.68 -1.67 -16.07
N SER A 106 22.08 -0.67 -15.41
CA SER A 106 22.61 0.70 -15.34
C SER A 106 23.39 1.02 -14.05
N CYS A 107 23.30 0.17 -13.03
CA CYS A 107 23.98 0.39 -11.75
C CYS A 107 25.30 -0.39 -11.62
N ASP A 108 26.09 -0.04 -10.60
CA ASP A 108 27.35 -0.75 -10.29
C ASP A 108 27.11 -2.25 -10.09
N PRO A 109 27.98 -3.15 -10.59
CA PRO A 109 27.76 -4.60 -10.51
C PRO A 109 27.56 -5.15 -9.10
N LEU A 110 28.25 -4.61 -8.09
CA LEU A 110 28.07 -5.04 -6.69
C LEU A 110 26.70 -4.61 -6.20
N ARG A 111 26.29 -3.38 -6.52
CA ARG A 111 24.97 -2.86 -6.19
C ARG A 111 23.85 -3.66 -6.86
N ALA A 112 23.98 -3.96 -8.15
CA ALA A 112 23.04 -4.78 -8.92
C ALA A 112 22.85 -6.15 -8.25
N MET A 113 23.94 -6.81 -7.86
CA MET A 113 23.90 -8.08 -7.13
C MET A 113 23.14 -7.97 -5.80
N HIS A 114 23.40 -6.92 -5.02
CA HIS A 114 22.70 -6.71 -3.74
C HIS A 114 21.21 -6.45 -3.93
N VAL A 115 20.83 -5.63 -4.90
CA VAL A 115 19.41 -5.35 -5.20
C VAL A 115 18.71 -6.61 -5.68
N LYS A 116 19.34 -7.40 -6.56
CA LYS A 116 18.79 -8.68 -7.03
C LYS A 116 18.54 -9.66 -5.88
N ARG A 117 19.51 -9.83 -4.97
CA ARG A 117 19.34 -10.69 -3.78
C ARG A 117 18.20 -10.23 -2.89
N GLU A 118 18.02 -8.92 -2.73
CA GLU A 118 16.91 -8.38 -1.94
C GLU A 118 15.57 -8.61 -2.63
N LEU A 119 15.47 -8.43 -3.96
CA LEU A 119 14.26 -8.74 -4.73
C LEU A 119 13.84 -10.22 -4.57
N GLU A 120 14.79 -11.15 -4.62
CA GLU A 120 14.54 -12.59 -4.43
C GLU A 120 14.04 -12.93 -3.02
N ARG A 121 14.32 -12.07 -2.02
CA ARG A 121 13.90 -12.25 -0.63
C ARG A 121 12.59 -11.55 -0.29
N LEU A 122 12.06 -10.72 -1.19
CA LEU A 122 10.82 -10.01 -0.92
C LEU A 122 9.66 -11.02 -0.84
N PRO A 123 8.69 -10.79 0.06
CA PRO A 123 7.46 -11.56 0.05
C PRO A 123 6.73 -11.37 -1.29
N SER A 124 6.09 -12.42 -1.78
CA SER A 124 5.31 -12.37 -3.03
C SER A 124 4.17 -11.35 -3.00
N LEU A 125 3.73 -10.96 -1.80
CA LEU A 125 2.71 -9.94 -1.58
C LEU A 125 3.30 -8.80 -0.74
N MET A 126 3.38 -7.62 -1.36
CA MET A 126 3.75 -6.40 -0.65
C MET A 126 2.50 -5.69 -0.11
N PRO A 127 2.50 -5.21 1.15
CA PRO A 127 1.38 -4.47 1.70
C PRO A 127 1.06 -3.22 0.85
N VAL A 128 -0.21 -3.05 0.49
CA VAL A 128 -0.64 -2.00 -0.47
C VAL A 128 -0.31 -0.60 0.03
N ALA A 129 -0.45 -0.34 1.33
CA ALA A 129 -0.09 0.97 1.89
C ALA A 129 1.41 1.29 1.75
N LEU A 130 2.28 0.28 1.90
CA LEU A 130 3.71 0.45 1.71
C LEU A 130 4.03 0.70 0.23
N ALA A 131 3.45 -0.09 -0.67
CA ALA A 131 3.61 0.12 -2.10
C ALA A 131 3.20 1.55 -2.51
N ARG A 132 2.03 2.02 -2.06
CA ARG A 132 1.57 3.40 -2.30
C ARG A 132 2.48 4.47 -1.72
N ALA A 133 3.02 4.26 -0.52
CA ALA A 133 3.94 5.21 0.08
C ALA A 133 5.24 5.32 -0.73
N LEU A 134 5.77 4.19 -1.18
CA LEU A 134 6.96 4.12 -2.03
C LEU A 134 6.75 4.77 -3.40
N SER A 135 5.64 4.46 -4.08
CA SER A 135 5.31 5.08 -5.36
C SER A 135 5.19 6.60 -5.24
N ARG A 136 4.53 7.11 -4.18
CA ARG A 136 4.41 8.57 -3.96
C ARG A 136 5.76 9.24 -3.70
N ARG A 137 6.62 8.62 -2.89
CA ARG A 137 7.97 9.15 -2.67
C ARG A 137 8.79 9.19 -3.96
N LEU A 138 8.67 8.17 -4.79
CA LEU A 138 9.34 8.14 -6.09
C LEU A 138 8.83 9.27 -7.02
N ALA A 139 7.53 9.56 -6.99
CA ALA A 139 6.91 10.68 -7.71
C ALA A 139 7.51 12.03 -7.30
N GLU A 140 7.60 12.26 -5.98
CA GLU A 140 8.12 13.50 -5.41
C GLU A 140 9.58 13.73 -5.83
N THR A 141 10.40 12.67 -5.87
CA THR A 141 11.80 12.76 -6.34
C THR A 141 11.96 12.99 -7.84
N GLY A 142 10.97 12.62 -8.66
CA GLY A 142 10.98 12.90 -10.10
C GLY A 142 10.41 14.28 -10.47
N GLY A 143 9.85 15.00 -9.49
CA GLY A 143 9.04 16.20 -9.69
C GLY A 143 9.74 17.54 -9.47
N GLU A 144 11.06 17.60 -9.24
CA GLU A 144 11.79 18.88 -9.25
C GLU A 144 12.30 19.20 -10.66
N PRO A 145 11.63 20.08 -11.43
CA PRO A 145 12.28 20.77 -12.53
C PRO A 145 13.30 21.74 -11.92
N GLY A 146 14.55 21.62 -12.33
CA GLY A 146 15.58 22.58 -11.97
C GLY A 146 15.14 24.00 -12.35
N GLU A 147 15.08 24.87 -11.35
CA GLU A 147 15.33 26.29 -11.57
C GLU A 147 16.76 26.41 -12.10
N VAL A 148 16.89 26.65 -13.40
CA VAL A 148 18.14 27.08 -14.02
C VAL A 148 18.17 28.61 -13.93
N PRO A 149 19.18 29.22 -13.29
CA PRO A 149 19.41 30.66 -13.36
C PRO A 149 19.93 31.11 -14.74
#